data_AF-A0A948CMX5-F1
#
_entry.id   AF-A0A948CMX5-F1
#
_cell.length_a   1.000
_cell.length_b   1.000
_cell.length_c   1.000
_cell.angle_alpha   90.00
_cell.angle_beta   90.00
_cell.angle_gamma   90.00
#
_symmetry.space_group_name_H-M   'P 1'
#
loop_
_entity.id
_entity.type
_entity.pdbx_description
1 polymer ?
#
loop_
_entity_poly.entity_id
_entity_poly.type
_entity_poly.pdbx_seq_one_letter_code
_entity_poly.pdbx_strand_id
1 'polypeptide(L)' 'AESNTELGVLCREYEGIAELVEPEDVDALIDGIERALNRDTPNKVAADYAQVNIDSEKVLRNFESELFKLSGLLS' A
#
# COMPACT_ATOMS: atom_id res chain seq x y z
N ALA A 1 -9.44 -8.12 3.61
CA ALA A 1 -8.30 -8.92 3.10
C ALA A 1 -7.82 -9.83 4.24
N GLU A 2 -7.47 -11.08 3.95
CA GLU A 2 -6.97 -11.99 4.97
C GLU A 2 -5.63 -11.50 5.53
N SER A 3 -5.41 -11.64 6.84
CA SER A 3 -4.27 -11.05 7.53
C SER A 3 -2.91 -11.58 7.07
N ASN A 4 -2.84 -12.82 6.60
CA ASN A 4 -1.62 -13.44 6.09
C ASN A 4 -1.31 -13.10 4.62
N THR A 5 -2.22 -12.43 3.91
CA THR A 5 -1.97 -12.00 2.53
C THR A 5 -1.14 -10.73 2.49
N GLU A 6 -0.44 -10.48 1.38
CA GLU A 6 0.33 -9.25 1.17
C GLU A 6 -0.54 -7.99 1.38
N LEU A 7 -1.78 -8.00 0.88
CA LEU A 7 -2.71 -6.88 1.09
C LEU A 7 -3.15 -6.75 2.55
N GLY A 8 -3.33 -7.86 3.27
CA GLY A 8 -3.63 -7.84 4.70
C GLY A 8 -2.46 -7.30 5.52
N VAL A 9 -1.22 -7.67 5.18
CA VAL A 9 0.00 -7.11 5.78
C VAL A 9 0.08 -5.60 5.48
N LEU A 10 -0.10 -5.20 4.23
CA LEU A 10 -0.08 -3.80 3.80
C LEU A 10 -1.03 -2.94 4.63
N CYS A 11 -2.28 -3.38 4.82
CA CYS A 11 -3.25 -2.60 5.58
C CYS A 11 -2.91 -2.52 7.09
N ARG A 12 -2.15 -3.49 7.63
CA ARG A 12 -1.68 -3.43 9.02
C ARG A 12 -0.45 -2.54 9.19
N GLU A 13 0.48 -2.59 8.24
CA GLU A 13 1.71 -1.79 8.29
C GLU A 13 1.47 -0.32 7.97
N TYR A 14 0.49 -0.02 7.12
CA TYR A 14 0.14 1.31 6.68
C TYR A 14 -1.31 1.62 7.08
N GLU A 15 -1.52 1.94 8.36
CA GLU A 15 -2.85 2.28 8.88
C GLU A 15 -3.48 3.41 8.05
N GLY A 16 -4.71 3.18 7.57
CA GLY A 16 -5.45 4.14 6.76
C GLY A 16 -5.12 4.13 5.27
N ILE A 17 -4.24 3.24 4.79
CA ILE A 17 -3.98 3.08 3.35
C ILE A 17 -5.21 2.60 2.57
N ALA A 18 -6.10 1.84 3.22
CA ALA A 18 -7.34 1.30 2.67
C ALA A 18 -8.41 1.13 3.76
N GLU A 19 -9.66 0.94 3.34
CA GLU A 19 -10.76 0.51 4.20
C GLU A 19 -10.83 -1.02 4.20
N LEU A 20 -10.59 -1.64 5.36
CA LEU A 20 -10.81 -3.07 5.57
C LEU A 20 -12.30 -3.31 5.86
N VAL A 21 -12.89 -4.29 5.18
CA VAL A 21 -14.26 -4.74 5.39
C VAL A 21 -14.28 -6.26 5.57
N GLU A 22 -15.29 -6.76 6.26
CA GLU A 22 -15.53 -8.19 6.41
C GLU A 22 -15.86 -8.81 5.03
N PRO A 23 -15.20 -9.92 4.64
CA PRO A 23 -15.54 -10.60 3.39
C PRO A 23 -16.96 -11.16 3.44
N GLU A 24 -17.59 -11.26 2.27
CA GLU A 24 -18.93 -11.85 2.10
C GLU A 24 -20.06 -11.13 2.88
N ASP A 25 -19.78 -9.94 3.42
CA ASP A 25 -20.76 -9.08 4.09
C ASP A 25 -21.05 -7.85 3.23
N VAL A 26 -22.29 -7.77 2.73
CA VAL A 26 -22.75 -6.70 1.83
C VAL A 26 -22.87 -5.37 2.58
N ASP A 27 -23.36 -5.40 3.82
CA ASP A 27 -23.56 -4.18 4.62
C ASP A 27 -22.20 -3.60 5.00
N ALA A 28 -21.25 -4.46 5.42
CA ALA A 28 -19.88 -4.03 5.70
C ALA A 28 -19.18 -3.43 4.47
N LEU A 29 -19.45 -3.96 3.27
CA LEU A 29 -18.93 -3.42 2.01
C LEU A 29 -19.51 -2.03 1.70
N ILE A 30 -20.83 -1.87 1.84
CA ILE A 30 -21.50 -0.57 1.64
C ILE A 30 -20.91 0.47 2.59
N ASP A 31 -20.85 0.15 3.88
CA ASP A 31 -20.29 1.05 4.89
C ASP A 31 -18.83 1.41 4.60
N GLY A 32 -18.03 0.45 4.12
CA GLY A 32 -16.64 0.67 3.73
C GLY A 32 -16.49 1.61 2.54
N ILE A 33 -17.36 1.48 1.53
CA ILE A 33 -17.40 2.39 0.37
C ILE A 33 -17.78 3.79 0.82
N GLU A 34 -18.80 3.93 1.66
CA GLU A 34 -19.21 5.24 2.20
C GLU A 34 -18.10 5.89 3.01
N ARG A 35 -17.39 5.14 3.87
CA ARG A 35 -16.21 5.65 4.58
C ARG A 35 -15.14 6.12 3.60
N ALA A 36 -14.81 5.32 2.58
CA ALA A 36 -13.79 5.68 1.60
C ALA A 36 -14.14 6.96 0.82
N LEU A 37 -15.42 7.14 0.44
CA LEU A 37 -15.89 8.33 -0.26
C LEU A 37 -15.87 9.60 0.60
N ASN A 38 -16.03 9.46 1.91
CA ASN A 38 -16.04 10.58 2.86
C ASN A 38 -14.64 10.97 3.36
N ARG A 39 -13.57 10.28 2.94
CA ARG A 39 -12.19 10.63 3.33
C ARG A 39 -11.63 11.78 2.51
N ASP A 40 -10.66 12.47 3.10
CA ASP A 40 -9.88 13.49 2.42
C ASP A 40 -9.25 12.91 1.14
N THR A 41 -9.40 13.66 0.04
CA THR A 41 -8.84 13.28 -1.26
C THR A 41 -7.69 14.25 -1.62
N PRO A 42 -6.47 13.73 -1.88
CA PRO A 42 -6.11 12.32 -1.94
C PRO A 42 -5.91 11.69 -0.55
N ASN A 43 -6.09 10.38 -0.46
CA ASN A 43 -5.63 9.61 0.71
C ASN A 43 -4.10 9.73 0.79
N LYS A 44 -3.63 10.54 1.73
CA LYS A 44 -2.21 10.85 1.89
C LYS A 44 -1.36 9.60 2.15
N VAL A 45 -1.84 8.66 2.96
CA VAL A 45 -1.11 7.41 3.27
C VAL A 45 -0.91 6.58 2.00
N ALA A 46 -1.97 6.45 1.20
CA ALA A 46 -1.88 5.74 -0.08
C ALA A 46 -0.99 6.47 -1.10
N ALA A 47 -1.08 7.81 -1.17
CA ALA A 47 -0.25 8.60 -2.07
C ALA A 47 1.25 8.51 -1.74
N ASP A 48 1.59 8.64 -0.45
CA ASP A 48 2.97 8.54 0.04
C ASP A 48 3.53 7.12 -0.21
N TYR A 49 2.73 6.08 0.06
CA TYR A 49 3.11 4.69 -0.25
C TYR A 49 3.38 4.49 -1.74
N ALA A 50 2.48 4.97 -2.61
CA ALA A 50 2.60 4.83 -4.05
C ALA A 50 3.85 5.54 -4.58
N GLN A 51 4.15 6.74 -4.08
CA GLN A 51 5.34 7.49 -4.49
C GLN A 51 6.63 6.71 -4.18
N VAL A 52 6.65 5.87 -3.15
CA VAL A 52 7.85 5.14 -2.72
C VAL A 52 7.96 3.77 -3.37
N ASN A 53 6.84 3.05 -3.49
CA ASN A 53 6.82 1.61 -3.78
C ASN A 53 6.22 1.26 -5.15
N ILE A 54 5.53 2.20 -5.81
CA ILE A 54 4.82 1.95 -7.08
C ILE A 54 5.37 2.83 -8.20
N ASP A 55 5.82 4.05 -7.90
CA ASP A 55 6.46 4.96 -8.86
C ASP A 55 7.61 4.26 -9.61
N SER A 56 7.47 4.12 -10.93
CA SER A 56 8.36 3.27 -11.74
C SER A 56 9.81 3.74 -11.69
N GLU A 57 10.01 5.05 -11.70
CA GLU A 57 11.33 5.67 -11.61
C GLU A 57 12.00 5.35 -10.28
N LYS A 58 11.25 5.40 -9.16
CA LYS A 58 11.77 5.04 -7.85
C LYS A 58 11.98 3.53 -7.68
N VAL A 59 11.07 2.71 -8.18
CA VAL A 59 11.20 1.24 -8.16
C VAL A 59 12.46 0.80 -8.90
N LEU A 60 12.69 1.32 -10.11
CA LEU A 60 13.87 0.98 -10.91
C LEU A 60 15.17 1.43 -10.23
N ARG A 61 15.22 2.66 -9.69
CA ARG A 61 16.39 3.15 -8.95
C ARG A 61 16.69 2.32 -7.70
N ASN A 62 15.66 1.95 -6.95
CA ASN A 62 15.84 1.10 -5.78
C ASN A 62 16.37 -0.27 -6.19
N PHE A 63 15.82 -0.87 -7.25
CA PHE A 63 16.29 -2.14 -7.78
C PHE A 63 17.76 -2.07 -8.22
N GLU A 64 18.16 -1.06 -8.99
CA GLU A 64 19.56 -0.85 -9.37
C GLU A 64 20.47 -0.68 -8.15
N SER A 65 20.06 0.11 -7.16
CA SER A 65 20.83 0.31 -5.93
C SER A 65 21.05 -1.02 -5.19
N GLU A 66 20.03 -1.86 -5.09
CA GLU A 66 20.15 -3.19 -4.47
C GLU A 66 21.09 -4.11 -5.28
N LEU A 67 21.02 -4.09 -6.61
CA LEU A 67 21.97 -4.83 -7.45
C LEU A 67 23.43 -4.37 -7.25
N PHE A 68 23.66 -3.06 -7.13
CA PHE A 68 24.99 -2.53 -6.87
C PHE A 68 25.52 -2.90 -5.48
N LYS A 69 24.66 -2.90 -4.45
CA LYS A 69 25.02 -3.40 -3.10
C LYS A 69 25.40 -4.87 -3.14
N LEU A 70 24.58 -5.71 -3.80
CA LEU A 70 24.82 -7.16 -3.90
C LEU A 70 26.10 -7.51 -4.67
N SER A 71 26.44 -6.71 -5.68
CA SER A 71 27.67 -6.88 -6.48
C SER A 71 28.93 -6.30 -5.82
N GLY A 72 28.80 -5.64 -4.66
CA GLY A 72 29.92 -5.00 -3.96
C GLY A 72 30.44 -3.72 -4.62
N LEU A 73 29.66 -3.14 -5.54
CA LEU A 73 29.99 -1.89 -6.25
C LEU A 73 29.55 -0.63 -5.48
N LEU A 74 28.74 -0.79 -4.44
CA LEU A 74 28.43 0.22 -3.43
C LEU A 74 28.84 -0.32 -2.06
N SER A 75 29.79 0.35 -1.40
CA SER A 75 30.25 0.09 -0.02
C SER A 75 29.35 0.71 1.02
#